data_AF-A0AAV7QMZ5-F1
#
_entry.id   AF-A0AAV7QMZ5-F1
#
_cell.length_a   1.000
_cell.length_b   1.000
_cell.length_c   1.000
_cell.angle_alpha   90.00
_cell.angle_beta   90.00
_cell.angle_gamma   90.00
#
_symmetry.space_group_name_H-M   'P 1'
#
loop_
_entity.id
_entity.type
_entity.pdbx_description
1 polymer ?
#
loop_
_entity_poly.entity_id
_entity_poly.type
_entity_poly.pdbx_seq_one_letter_code
_entity_poly.pdbx_strand_id
1 'polypeptide(L)'
;MQRARSLRNNLRIVGLPEGEEGVNPTQFIEESFRTMIAAQGSSTIFVIERAHRVPTHSPPPGAPPHPMVAQILNFRDQDHLLRIVQKEQLSR
;
A
#
# COMPACT_ATOMS: atom_id res chain seq x y z
N MET A 1 -8.06 3.87 -19.25
CA MET A 1 -8.72 4.61 -18.15
C MET A 1 -7.71 5.50 -17.46
N GLN A 2 -7.80 6.83 -17.61
CA GLN A 2 -6.99 7.75 -16.79
C GLN A 2 -7.63 7.86 -15.41
N ARG A 3 -6.91 7.47 -14.35
CA ARG A 3 -7.33 7.75 -12.97
C ARG A 3 -7.40 9.28 -12.80
N ALA A 4 -8.51 9.78 -12.25
CA ALA A 4 -8.66 11.17 -11.85
C ALA A 4 -7.46 11.58 -10.97
N ARG A 5 -6.98 12.83 -11.12
CA ARG A 5 -5.75 13.31 -10.46
C ARG A 5 -5.73 12.99 -8.96
N SER A 6 -6.87 13.09 -8.29
CA SER A 6 -7.02 12.84 -6.85
C SER A 6 -6.80 11.38 -6.41
N LEU A 7 -6.87 10.40 -7.32
CA LEU A 7 -6.67 8.98 -7.01
C LEU A 7 -5.26 8.49 -7.35
N ARG A 8 -4.44 9.33 -7.96
CA ARG A 8 -3.10 8.97 -8.45
C ARG A 8 -2.05 8.82 -7.36
N ASN A 9 -2.42 9.14 -6.12
CA ASN A 9 -1.59 9.01 -4.94
C ASN A 9 -2.08 7.86 -4.04
N ASN A 10 -3.27 7.30 -4.31
CA ASN A 10 -3.88 6.29 -3.45
C ASN A 10 -3.53 4.88 -3.94
N LEU A 11 -3.04 4.06 -3.04
CA LEU A 11 -2.83 2.63 -3.16
C LEU A 11 -3.90 1.91 -2.34
N ARG A 12 -4.54 0.91 -2.95
CA ARG A 12 -5.45 -0.01 -2.27
C ARG A 12 -4.73 -1.34 -2.08
N ILE A 13 -4.55 -1.72 -0.83
CA ILE A 13 -3.86 -2.93 -0.40
C ILE A 13 -4.93 -3.90 0.10
N VAL A 14 -4.88 -5.14 -0.37
CA VAL A 14 -5.87 -6.19 -0.08
C VAL A 14 -5.16 -7.41 0.51
N GLY A 15 -5.85 -8.17 1.34
CA GLY A 15 -5.32 -9.42 1.91
C GLY A 15 -4.40 -9.26 3.13
N LEU A 16 -4.21 -8.03 3.63
CA LEU A 16 -3.55 -7.82 4.92
C LEU A 16 -4.45 -8.33 6.06
N PRO A 17 -3.98 -9.21 6.95
CA PRO A 17 -4.68 -9.56 8.18
C PRO A 17 -5.12 -8.32 8.97
N GLU A 18 -6.28 -8.38 9.61
CA GLU A 18 -6.76 -7.28 10.46
C GLU A 18 -5.89 -7.13 11.71
N GLY A 19 -5.47 -5.91 12.02
CA GLY A 19 -4.70 -5.59 13.23
C GLY A 19 -3.20 -5.83 13.13
N GLU A 20 -2.68 -6.31 12.00
CA GLU A 20 -1.23 -6.47 11.78
C GLU A 20 -0.48 -5.14 11.83
N GLU A 21 -1.15 -4.02 11.54
CA GLU A 21 -0.49 -2.72 11.42
C GLU A 21 -0.21 -2.05 12.77
N GLY A 22 -0.79 -2.59 13.84
CA GLY A 22 -0.63 -2.07 15.19
C GLY A 22 -1.13 -0.64 15.35
N VAL A 23 -0.35 0.19 16.05
CA VAL A 23 -0.75 1.55 16.45
C VAL A 23 -0.58 2.57 15.31
N ASN A 24 0.36 2.33 14.39
CA ASN A 24 0.70 3.27 13.33
C ASN A 24 0.65 2.62 11.93
N PRO A 25 -0.53 2.62 11.28
CA PRO A 25 -0.69 1.99 9.97
C PRO A 25 0.18 2.62 8.89
N THR A 26 0.46 3.93 8.97
CA THR A 26 1.30 4.63 8.01
C THR A 26 2.73 4.08 8.03
N GLN A 27 3.30 3.95 9.23
CA GLN A 27 4.67 3.44 9.41
C GLN A 27 4.77 1.97 9.01
N PHE A 28 3.80 1.14 9.42
CA PHE A 28 3.75 -0.28 9.05
C PHE A 28 3.79 -0.48 7.54
N ILE A 29 2.96 0.26 6.81
CA ILE A 29 2.92 0.21 5.35
C ILE A 29 4.24 0.70 4.75
N GLU A 30 4.79 1.80 5.24
CA GLU A 30 6.04 2.35 4.73
C GLU A 30 7.21 1.35 4.89
N GLU A 31 7.35 0.73 6.05
CA GLU A 31 8.37 -0.29 6.33
C GLU A 31 8.18 -1.56 5.50
N SER A 32 6.94 -2.01 5.34
CA SER A 32 6.59 -3.18 4.52
C SER A 32 6.99 -2.98 3.05
N PHE A 33 6.62 -1.84 2.47
CA PHE A 33 6.99 -1.53 1.09
C PHE A 33 8.49 -1.30 0.93
N ARG A 34 9.17 -0.66 1.89
CA ARG A 34 10.64 -0.49 1.86
C ARG A 34 11.35 -1.85 1.84
N THR A 35 10.94 -2.77 2.72
CA THR A 35 11.50 -4.13 2.78
C THR A 35 11.32 -4.88 1.46
N MET A 36 10.11 -4.83 0.90
CA MET A 36 9.80 -5.48 -0.38
C MET A 36 10.62 -4.89 -1.54
N ILE A 37 10.74 -3.55 -1.62
CA ILE A 37 11.51 -2.87 -2.67
C ILE A 37 13.00 -3.17 -2.56
N ALA A 38 13.55 -3.18 -1.33
CA ALA A 38 14.94 -3.52 -1.08
C ALA A 38 15.26 -4.96 -1.51
N ALA A 39 14.34 -5.90 -1.29
CA ALA A 39 14.48 -7.28 -1.76
C ALA A 39 14.55 -7.39 -3.30
N GLN A 40 13.97 -6.42 -4.02
CA GLN A 40 14.05 -6.32 -5.48
C GLN A 40 15.28 -5.56 -5.99
N GLY A 41 16.23 -5.23 -5.10
CA GLY A 41 17.45 -4.49 -5.45
C GLY A 41 17.20 -3.04 -5.88
N SER A 42 16.02 -2.49 -5.58
CA SER A 42 15.69 -1.09 -5.87
C SER A 42 15.85 -0.25 -4.60
N SER A 43 16.31 1.00 -4.76
CA SER A 43 16.48 1.97 -3.68
C SER A 43 15.46 3.10 -3.77
N THR A 44 14.26 2.80 -4.26
CA THR A 44 13.22 3.82 -4.46
C THR A 44 12.85 4.47 -3.13
N ILE A 45 13.00 5.79 -3.07
CA ILE A 45 12.58 6.60 -1.93
C ILE A 45 11.14 7.02 -2.18
N PHE A 46 10.26 6.71 -1.24
CA PHE A 46 8.87 7.17 -1.22
C PHE A 46 8.49 7.51 0.23
N VAL A 47 7.42 8.29 0.38
CA VAL A 47 6.85 8.68 1.68
C VAL A 47 5.36 8.39 1.67
N ILE A 48 4.88 7.71 2.72
CA ILE A 48 3.44 7.48 2.92
C ILE A 48 2.90 8.63 3.78
N GLU A 49 1.95 9.40 3.26
CA GLU A 49 1.32 10.49 4.02
C GLU A 49 0.27 9.97 5.00
N ARG A 50 -0.49 8.95 4.59
CA ARG A 50 -1.59 8.40 5.39
C ARG A 50 -1.85 6.95 4.99
N ALA A 51 -2.08 6.08 5.96
CA ALA A 51 -2.68 4.77 5.72
C ALA A 51 -3.84 4.52 6.69
N HIS A 52 -4.93 3.92 6.18
CA HIS A 52 -6.10 3.57 7.00
C HIS A 52 -6.93 2.46 6.35
N ARG A 53 -7.65 1.66 7.15
CA ARG A 53 -8.62 0.66 6.65
C ARG A 53 -9.90 1.32 6.16
N VAL A 54 -10.51 0.72 5.15
CA VAL A 54 -11.80 1.17 4.60
C VAL A 54 -12.71 -0.06 4.38
N PRO A 55 -13.92 -0.10 4.96
CA PRO A 55 -14.54 0.88 5.87
C PRO A 55 -13.85 0.95 7.23
N THR A 56 -14.08 2.04 7.98
CA THR A 56 -13.45 2.28 9.29
C THR A 56 -14.00 1.39 10.41
N HIS A 57 -15.12 0.70 10.20
CA HIS A 57 -15.71 -0.22 11.16
C HIS A 57 -15.07 -1.60 11.05
N SER A 58 -14.94 -2.31 12.17
CA SER A 58 -14.43 -3.69 12.16
C SER A 58 -15.32 -4.63 11.35
N PRO A 59 -14.73 -5.59 10.61
CA PRO A 59 -15.53 -6.53 9.84
C PRO A 59 -16.30 -7.47 10.79
N PRO A 60 -17.46 -8.01 10.37
CA PRO A 60 -18.14 -9.07 11.10
C PRO A 60 -17.21 -10.27 11.33
N PRO A 61 -17.40 -11.05 12.41
CA PRO A 61 -16.64 -12.28 12.60
C PRO A 61 -16.77 -13.21 11.38
N GLY A 62 -15.64 -13.62 10.81
CA GLY A 62 -15.59 -14.49 9.62
C GLY A 62 -15.68 -13.77 8.27
N ALA A 63 -15.82 -12.44 8.24
CA ALA A 63 -15.72 -11.67 7.00
C ALA A 63 -14.24 -11.50 6.56
N PRO A 64 -13.98 -11.28 5.25
CA PRO A 64 -12.64 -11.06 4.76
C PRO A 64 -12.01 -9.78 5.35
N PRO A 65 -10.67 -9.72 5.49
CA PRO A 65 -9.99 -8.52 5.96
C PRO A 65 -10.30 -7.30 5.10
N HIS A 66 -10.50 -6.14 5.73
CA HIS A 66 -10.78 -4.91 5.00
C HIS A 66 -9.58 -4.47 4.18
N PRO A 67 -9.79 -3.87 3.01
CA PRO A 67 -8.70 -3.24 2.29
C PRO A 67 -8.15 -2.05 3.08
N MET A 68 -6.84 -1.87 3.02
CA MET A 68 -6.17 -0.67 3.49
C MET A 68 -5.94 0.28 2.31
N VAL A 69 -6.19 1.57 2.54
CA VAL A 69 -5.86 2.63 1.60
C VAL A 69 -4.67 3.42 2.14
N ALA A 70 -3.59 3.44 1.37
CA ALA A 70 -2.39 4.23 1.65
C ALA A 70 -2.25 5.35 0.62
N GLN A 71 -1.91 6.55 1.05
CA GLN A 71 -1.65 7.71 0.19
C GLN A 71 -0.14 7.97 0.15
N ILE A 72 0.43 7.95 -1.05
CA ILE A 72 1.81 8.33 -1.32
C ILE A 72 1.88 9.83 -1.57
N LEU A 73 2.89 10.50 -1.01
CA LEU A 73 3.08 11.94 -1.17
C LEU A 73 3.19 12.37 -2.64
N ASN A 74 3.92 11.61 -3.45
CA ASN A 74 4.22 11.92 -4.84
C ASN A 74 3.75 10.81 -5.78
N PHE A 75 2.90 11.18 -6.76
CA PHE A 75 2.38 10.25 -7.76
C PHE A 75 3.48 9.54 -8.58
N ARG A 76 4.64 10.20 -8.79
CA ARG A 76 5.77 9.60 -9.53
C ARG A 76 6.34 8.41 -8.78
N ASP A 77 6.41 8.52 -7.45
CA ASP A 77 6.90 7.45 -6.60
C ASP A 77 5.90 6.29 -6.59
N GLN A 78 4.59 6.59 -6.59
CA GLN A 78 3.56 5.56 -6.77
C GLN A 78 3.69 4.81 -8.10
N ASP A 79 3.84 5.53 -9.22
CA ASP A 79 3.97 4.89 -10.54
C ASP A 79 5.22 4.00 -10.59
N HIS A 80 6.32 4.42 -9.96
CA HIS A 80 7.53 3.61 -9.87
C HIS A 80 7.33 2.37 -8.99
N LEU A 81 6.71 2.53 -7.82
CA LEU A 81 6.34 1.44 -6.91
C LEU A 81 5.48 0.39 -7.62
N LEU A 82 4.44 0.82 -8.33
CA LEU A 82 3.54 -0.06 -9.07
C LEU A 82 4.27 -0.85 -10.15
N ARG A 83 5.27 -0.25 -10.82
CA ARG A 83 6.08 -0.95 -11.82
C ARG A 83 6.97 -2.01 -11.19
N ILE A 84 7.55 -1.75 -10.02
CA ILE A 84 8.37 -2.72 -9.29
C ILE A 84 7.50 -3.91 -8.87
N VAL A 85 6.35 -3.64 -8.25
CA VAL A 85 5.40 -4.69 -7.81
C VAL A 85 4.88 -5.50 -8.99
N GLN A 86 4.53 -4.87 -10.11
CA GLN A 86 4.07 -5.60 -11.29
C GLN A 86 5.15 -6.53 -11.85
N LYS A 87 6.43 -6.13 -11.83
CA LYS A 87 7.53 -7.01 -12.25
C LYS A 87 7.68 -8.22 -11.34
N GLU A 88 7.54 -8.04 -10.03
CA GLU A 88 7.59 -9.12 -9.04
C GLU A 88 6.45 -10.12 -9.26
N GLN A 89 5.21 -9.63 -9.41
CA GLN A 89 4.05 -10.48 -9.65
C GLN A 89 4.11 -11.24 -10.97
N LEU A 90 4.75 -10.67 -12.00
CA LEU A 90 4.92 -11.34 -13.29
C LEU A 90 6.05 -12.38 -13.29
N SER A 91 6.91 -12.35 -12.27
CA SER A 91 8.03 -13.29 -12.11
C SER A 91 7.71 -14.50 -11.21
N ARG A 92 6.48 -14.58 -10.71
CA ARG A 92 5.95 -15.64 -9.84
C ARG A 92 4.93 -16.50 -10.58
#